data_AF-A0A1T5FRF6-F1
#
_entry.id   AF-A0A1T5FRF6-F1
#
_cell.length_a   1.000
_cell.length_b   1.000
_cell.length_c   1.000
_cell.angle_alpha   90.00
_cell.angle_beta   90.00
_cell.angle_gamma   90.00
#
_symmetry.space_group_name_H-M   'P 1'
#
loop_
_entity.id
_entity.type
_entity.pdbx_description
1 polymer ?
#
loop_
_entity_poly.entity_id
_entity_poly.type
_entity_poly.pdbx_seq_one_letter_code
_entity_poly.pdbx_strand_id
1 'polypeptide(L)'
;MDKIIATTVRSMLAFFKRNPSLSIYFSGSTPARTRLYSIIVGKELLEASKIFEIYGLQGNAKELFVSNHKYDAFLITYIKF
;
A
#
# COMPACT_ATOMS: atom_id res chain seq x y z
N MET A 1 -9.47 8.01 10.15
CA MET A 1 -9.41 6.91 9.19
C MET A 1 -10.82 6.54 8.76
N ASP A 2 -11.09 6.53 7.45
CA ASP A 2 -12.38 6.11 6.90
C ASP A 2 -12.65 4.62 7.24
N LYS A 3 -13.92 4.24 7.47
CA LYS A 3 -14.31 2.87 7.88
C LYS A 3 -13.83 1.82 6.88
N ILE A 4 -13.85 2.14 5.58
CA ILE A 4 -13.41 1.22 4.52
C ILE A 4 -11.90 0.99 4.65
N ILE A 5 -11.12 2.06 4.79
CA ILE A 5 -9.65 1.98 4.92
C ILE A 5 -9.29 1.18 6.17
N ALA A 6 -9.93 1.46 7.30
CA ALA A 6 -9.68 0.75 8.55
C ALA A 6 -9.94 -0.75 8.43
N THR A 7 -11.00 -1.14 7.71
CA THR A 7 -11.34 -2.54 7.47
C THR A 7 -10.31 -3.20 6.54
N THR A 8 -9.88 -2.50 5.49
CA THR A 8 -8.82 -2.98 4.59
C THR A 8 -7.50 -3.21 5.34
N VAL A 9 -7.09 -2.26 6.17
CA VAL A 9 -5.87 -2.39 7.00
C VAL A 9 -5.98 -3.57 7.96
N ARG A 10 -7.13 -3.78 8.61
CA ARG A 10 -7.36 -4.95 9.48
C ARG A 10 -7.24 -6.27 8.71
N SER A 11 -7.76 -6.34 7.49
CA SER A 11 -7.62 -7.52 6.63
C SER A 11 -6.16 -7.78 6.27
N MET A 12 -5.40 -6.73 5.93
CA MET A 12 -3.96 -6.84 5.68
C MET A 12 -3.20 -7.34 6.92
N LEU A 13 -3.50 -6.80 8.10
CA LEU A 13 -2.91 -7.26 9.37
C LEU A 13 -3.21 -8.74 9.65
N ALA A 14 -4.46 -9.18 9.42
CA ALA A 14 -4.83 -10.58 9.57
C ALA A 14 -4.08 -11.50 8.60
N PHE A 15 -3.81 -11.03 7.37
CA PHE A 15 -3.00 -11.73 6.40
C PHE A 15 -1.54 -11.85 6.85
N PHE A 16 -0.91 -10.73 7.22
CA PHE A 16 0.51 -10.72 7.63
C PHE A 16 0.76 -11.47 8.93
N LYS A 17 -0.21 -11.52 9.86
CA LYS A 17 -0.10 -12.36 11.07
C LYS A 17 0.15 -13.83 10.74
N ARG A 18 -0.38 -14.33 9.61
CA ARG A 18 -0.17 -15.70 9.15
C ARG A 18 0.98 -15.84 8.15
N ASN A 19 1.38 -14.74 7.51
CA ASN A 19 2.33 -14.70 6.41
C ASN A 19 3.30 -13.51 6.53
N PRO A 20 4.15 -13.45 7.56
CA PRO A 20 4.94 -12.25 7.87
C PRO A 20 6.02 -11.92 6.82
N SER A 21 6.51 -12.93 6.09
CA SER A 21 7.53 -12.77 5.05
C SER A 21 6.99 -12.47 3.65
N LEU A 22 5.66 -12.50 3.47
CA LEU A 22 5.05 -12.22 2.17
C LEU A 22 4.78 -10.72 2.01
N SER A 23 4.53 -10.32 0.76
CA SER A 23 4.16 -8.95 0.41
C SER A 23 2.79 -8.93 -0.28
N ILE A 24 2.05 -7.85 -0.13
CA ILE A 24 0.78 -7.63 -0.83
C ILE A 24 1.05 -6.71 -2.01
N TYR A 25 0.85 -7.22 -3.23
CA TYR A 25 0.85 -6.44 -4.46
C TYR A 25 -0.59 -6.03 -4.82
N PHE A 26 -0.80 -4.78 -5.19
CA PHE A 26 -2.09 -4.33 -5.71
C PHE A 26 -1.98 -3.17 -6.70
N SER A 27 -2.96 -3.10 -7.59
CA SER A 27 -3.17 -2.02 -8.55
C SER A 27 -4.66 -1.79 -8.78
N GLY A 28 -5.01 -0.66 -9.38
CA GLY A 28 -6.35 -0.45 -9.91
C GLY A 28 -6.55 -1.23 -11.21
N SER A 29 -7.78 -1.61 -11.53
CA SER A 29 -8.10 -2.24 -12.83
C SER A 29 -7.90 -1.29 -14.02
N THR A 30 -7.75 0.00 -13.75
CA THR A 30 -7.43 1.04 -14.73
C THR A 30 -6.41 2.00 -14.13
N PRO A 31 -5.63 2.74 -14.94
CA PRO A 31 -4.68 3.74 -14.45
C PRO A 31 -5.34 4.81 -13.55
N ALA A 32 -6.58 5.20 -13.87
CA ALA A 32 -7.34 6.15 -13.05
C ALA A 32 -7.63 5.59 -11.64
N ARG A 33 -7.97 4.29 -11.53
CA ARG A 33 -8.16 3.64 -10.23
C ARG A 33 -6.84 3.52 -9.46
N THR A 34 -5.73 3.20 -10.12
CA THR A 34 -4.42 3.19 -9.46
C THR A 34 -4.09 4.57 -8.91
N ARG A 35 -4.38 5.65 -9.65
CA ARG A 35 -4.20 7.02 -9.16
C ARG A 35 -5.09 7.35 -7.95
N LEU A 36 -6.36 6.91 -7.96
CA LEU A 36 -7.23 7.04 -6.79
C LEU A 36 -6.63 6.32 -5.58
N TYR A 37 -6.05 5.14 -5.76
CA TYR A 37 -5.38 4.41 -4.69
C TYR A 37 -4.12 5.14 -4.20
N SER A 38 -3.30 5.73 -5.08
CA SER A 38 -2.16 6.58 -4.65
C SER A 38 -2.63 7.70 -3.72
N ILE A 39 -3.76 8.35 -4.03
CA ILE A 39 -4.30 9.44 -3.20
C ILE A 39 -4.74 8.92 -1.83
N ILE A 40 -5.42 7.77 -1.79
CA ILE A 40 -5.88 7.15 -0.54
C ILE A 40 -4.68 6.73 0.33
N VAL A 41 -3.71 6.04 -0.26
CA VAL A 41 -2.47 5.62 0.42
C VAL A 41 -1.71 6.86 0.93
N GLY A 42 -1.59 7.90 0.10
CA GLY A 42 -0.92 9.14 0.48
C GLY A 42 -1.56 9.86 1.67
N LYS A 43 -2.89 9.82 1.80
CA LYS A 43 -3.61 10.42 2.95
C LYS A 43 -3.30 9.74 4.28
N GLU A 44 -3.01 8.45 4.25
CA GLU A 44 -2.81 7.62 5.44
C GLU A 44 -1.34 7.21 5.62
N LEU A 45 -0.44 7.71 4.75
CA LEU A 45 0.96 7.29 4.65
C LEU A 45 1.68 7.40 5.99
N LEU A 46 1.48 8.49 6.73
CA LEU A 46 2.16 8.73 8.00
C LEU A 46 1.81 7.64 9.05
N GLU A 47 0.55 7.23 9.13
CA GLU A 47 0.12 6.18 10.06
C GLU A 47 0.46 4.79 9.54
N ALA A 48 0.27 4.55 8.23
CA ALA A 48 0.55 3.27 7.61
C ALA A 48 2.05 2.92 7.65
N SER A 49 2.93 3.91 7.47
CA SER A 49 4.40 3.73 7.52
C SER A 49 4.93 3.36 8.91
N LYS A 50 4.12 3.45 9.97
CA LYS A 50 4.49 2.93 11.31
C LYS A 50 4.38 1.40 11.39
N ILE A 51 3.69 0.79 10.43
CA ILE A 51 3.27 -0.61 10.46
C ILE A 51 3.77 -1.35 9.21
N PHE A 52 3.82 -0.67 8.07
CA PHE A 52 4.13 -1.23 6.76
C PHE A 52 5.21 -0.43 6.05
N GLU A 53 6.05 -1.09 5.25
CA GLU A 53 6.78 -0.39 4.20
C GLU A 53 5.92 -0.41 2.94
N ILE A 54 5.75 0.76 2.34
CA ILE A 54 4.90 0.93 1.16
C ILE A 54 5.81 1.36 0.03
N TYR A 55 5.83 0.57 -1.03
CA TYR A 55 6.57 0.85 -2.24
C TYR A 55 5.62 1.19 -3.38
N GLY A 56 6.01 2.16 -4.19
CA GLY A 56 5.42 2.42 -5.49
C GLY A 56 6.20 1.69 -6.59
N LEU A 57 5.48 1.16 -7.56
CA LEU A 57 6.05 0.49 -8.73
C LEU A 57 5.74 1.31 -9.98
N GLN A 58 6.76 1.59 -10.78
CA GLN A 58 6.63 2.32 -12.04
C GLN A 58 7.49 1.62 -13.10
N GLY A 59 6.84 0.98 -14.09
CA GLY A 59 7.52 0.08 -15.02
C GLY A 59 8.32 -1.00 -14.26
N ASN A 60 9.64 -1.02 -14.46
CA ASN A 60 10.55 -1.96 -13.79
C ASN A 60 11.20 -1.41 -12.51
N ALA A 61 10.86 -0.17 -12.11
CA ALA A 61 11.41 0.45 -10.92
C ALA A 61 10.51 0.20 -9.70
N LYS A 62 11.16 -0.01 -8.55
CA LYS A 62 10.54 -0.05 -7.21
C LYS A 62 11.20 1.00 -6.35
N GLU A 63 10.41 1.86 -5.72
CA GLU A 63 10.87 2.87 -4.79
C GLU A 63 9.92 2.99 -3.60
N LEU A 64 10.38 3.59 -2.50
CA LEU A 64 9.47 3.96 -1.41
C LEU A 64 8.38 4.88 -1.96
N PHE A 65 7.14 4.63 -1.55
CA PHE A 65 6.01 5.39 -2.05
C PHE A 65 6.12 6.87 -1.66
N VAL A 66 6.04 7.74 -2.66
CA VAL A 66 5.98 9.19 -2.49
C VAL A 66 4.63 9.70 -2.97
N SER A 67 3.96 10.47 -2.12
CA SER A 67 2.70 11.14 -2.46
C SER A 67 2.87 12.01 -3.70
N ASN A 68 1.82 12.08 -4.52
CA ASN A 68 1.77 12.82 -5.77
C ASN A 68 2.66 12.29 -6.92
N HIS A 69 3.43 11.22 -6.73
CA HIS A 69 4.10 10.52 -7.83
C HIS A 69 3.13 9.58 -8.58
N LYS A 70 3.49 9.19 -9.83
CA LYS A 70 2.66 8.31 -10.66
C LYS A 70 3.20 6.88 -10.57
N TYR A 71 2.36 5.97 -10.09
CA TYR A 71 2.68 4.56 -9.97
C TYR A 71 1.69 3.71 -10.77
N ASP A 72 2.16 2.57 -11.25
CA ASP A 72 1.37 1.55 -11.93
C ASP A 72 0.77 0.54 -10.93
N ALA A 73 1.49 0.31 -9.82
CA ALA A 73 1.09 -0.58 -8.74
C ALA A 73 1.78 -0.22 -7.42
N PHE A 74 1.41 -0.94 -6.37
CA PHE A 74 1.98 -0.81 -5.03
C PHE A 74 2.37 -2.17 -4.49
N LEU A 75 3.36 -2.15 -3.61
CA LEU A 75 3.78 -3.31 -2.84
C LEU A 75 3.83 -2.92 -1.36
N ILE A 76 3.18 -3.71 -0.52
CA ILE A 76 3.15 -3.51 0.93
C ILE A 76 3.85 -4.67 1.61
N THR A 77 4.81 -4.36 2.48
CA THR A 77 5.49 -5.29 3.37
C THR A 77 5.20 -4.92 4.82
N TYR A 78 5.25 -5.90 5.73
CA TYR A 78 5.08 -5.65 7.15
C TYR A 78 6.43 -5.33 7.80
N ILE A 79 6.53 -4.25 8.57
CA ILE A 79 7.80 -3.81 9.18
C ILE A 79 8.21 -4.71 10.36
N LYS A 80 7.24 -5.33 11.04
CA LYS A 80 7.48 -6.05 12.29
C LYS A 80 7.80 -7.53 12.06
N PHE A 81 9.06 -7.89 12.32
CA PHE A 81 9.46 -9.20 12.82
C PHE A 81 9.59 -9.14 14.35
#